data_AF-A0A087DP29-F1
#
_entry.id   AF-A0A087DP29-F1
#
_cell.length_a   1.000
_cell.length_b   1.000
_cell.length_c   1.000
_cell.angle_alpha   90.00
_cell.angle_beta   90.00
_cell.angle_gamma   90.00
#
_symmetry.space_group_name_H-M   'P 1'
#
loop_
_entity.id
_entity.type
_entity.pdbx_description
1 polymer ?
#
loop_
_entity_poly.entity_id
_entity_poly.type
_entity_poly.pdbx_seq_one_letter_code
_entity_poly.pdbx_strand_id
1 'polypeptide(L)'
;MKHHKAVETLLEVSQQERRCAFGRTKAERSALERRASAQELERVFPGLFVKPDFWKSLNPAEKSAHIARTLGLRHGHWVFAGLTAANLHGFEHQWLLHDGTITIATHTQGSDTGNGRIRRL
;
A
#
# COMPACT_ATOMS: atom_id res chain seq x y z
N MET A 1 -12.83 -22.40 7.59
CA MET A 1 -11.46 -21.86 7.72
C MET A 1 -11.31 -21.26 9.13
N LYS A 2 -10.31 -21.62 9.94
CA LYS A 2 -10.17 -21.02 11.29
C LYS A 2 -9.90 -19.51 11.14
N HIS A 3 -10.82 -18.66 11.59
CA HIS A 3 -10.63 -17.22 11.62
C HIS A 3 -9.43 -16.89 12.49
N HIS A 4 -8.29 -16.62 11.86
CA HIS A 4 -7.09 -16.22 12.57
C HIS A 4 -7.31 -14.79 13.10
N LYS A 5 -7.74 -14.67 14.37
CA LYS A 5 -8.10 -13.40 15.02
C LYS A 5 -7.06 -12.30 14.78
N ALA A 6 -5.77 -12.67 14.81
CA ALA A 6 -4.67 -11.73 14.55
C ALA A 6 -4.69 -11.10 13.15
N VAL A 7 -5.10 -11.83 12.10
CA VAL A 7 -5.18 -11.28 10.73
C VAL A 7 -6.39 -10.34 10.60
N GLU A 8 -7.49 -10.64 11.28
CA GLU A 8 -8.66 -9.77 11.29
C GLU A 8 -8.35 -8.44 12.01
N THR A 9 -7.76 -8.53 13.20
CA THR A 9 -7.29 -7.35 13.94
C THR A 9 -6.27 -6.56 13.13
N LEU A 10 -5.35 -7.22 12.41
CA LEU A 10 -4.42 -6.54 11.51
C LEU A 10 -5.16 -5.75 10.42
N LEU A 11 -6.19 -6.32 9.80
CA LEU A 11 -6.97 -5.64 8.75
C LEU A 11 -7.72 -4.44 9.32
N GLU A 12 -8.37 -4.59 10.47
CA GLU A 12 -9.11 -3.53 11.17
C GLU A 12 -8.19 -2.36 11.55
N VAL A 13 -7.07 -2.65 12.21
CA VAL A 13 -6.08 -1.63 12.61
C VAL A 13 -5.51 -0.93 11.37
N SER A 14 -5.20 -1.68 10.32
CA SER A 14 -4.66 -1.10 9.08
C SER A 14 -5.65 -0.11 8.45
N GLN A 15 -6.93 -0.47 8.41
CA GLN A 15 -7.99 0.38 7.89
C GLN A 15 -8.18 1.64 8.75
N GLN A 16 -8.19 1.50 10.08
CA GLN A 16 -8.29 2.63 11.01
C GLN A 16 -7.12 3.60 10.87
N GLU A 17 -5.91 3.09 10.68
CA GLU A 17 -4.69 3.87 10.44
C GLU A 17 -4.57 4.37 8.99
N ARG A 18 -5.61 4.17 8.17
CA ARG A 18 -5.69 4.59 6.76
C ARG A 18 -4.48 4.13 5.95
N ARG A 19 -4.12 2.86 6.11
CA ARG A 19 -3.04 2.16 5.41
C ARG A 19 -3.48 0.77 4.95
N CYS A 20 -2.67 0.12 4.13
CA CYS A 20 -2.86 -1.27 3.75
C CYS A 20 -2.34 -2.21 4.84
N ALA A 21 -2.87 -3.44 4.87
CA ALA A 21 -2.35 -4.50 5.70
C ALA A 21 -1.10 -5.14 5.05
N PHE A 22 -0.11 -5.46 5.87
CA PHE A 22 1.06 -6.24 5.48
C PHE A 22 1.50 -7.12 6.64
N GLY A 23 2.04 -8.29 6.34
CA GLY A 23 2.56 -9.21 7.36
C GLY A 23 3.99 -8.87 7.75
N ARG A 24 4.27 -8.80 9.06
CA ARG A 24 5.61 -8.62 9.62
C ARG A 24 6.31 -9.98 9.80
N THR A 25 5.55 -11.05 10.06
CA THR A 25 6.07 -12.41 10.20
C THR A 25 5.84 -13.26 8.94
N LYS A 26 6.51 -14.42 8.84
CA LYS A 26 6.26 -15.39 7.75
C LYS A 26 4.83 -15.94 7.81
N ALA A 27 4.32 -16.19 9.02
CA ALA A 27 2.98 -16.72 9.24
C ALA A 27 1.89 -15.72 8.79
N GLU A 28 2.03 -14.45 9.15
CA GLU A 28 1.11 -13.38 8.73
C GLU A 28 1.12 -13.21 7.21
N ARG A 29 2.31 -13.16 6.59
CA ARG A 29 2.43 -13.05 5.13
C ARG A 29 1.74 -14.22 4.42
N SER A 30 1.98 -15.45 4.88
CA SER A 30 1.32 -16.64 4.31
C SER A 30 -0.20 -16.64 4.53
N ALA A 31 -0.68 -16.15 5.67
CA ALA A 31 -2.11 -16.03 5.93
C ALA A 31 -2.78 -14.99 5.03
N LEU A 32 -2.16 -13.82 4.84
CA LEU A 32 -2.66 -12.76 3.95
C LEU A 32 -2.67 -13.22 2.49
N GLU A 33 -1.59 -13.84 2.01
CA GLU A 33 -1.52 -14.39 0.64
C GLU A 33 -2.61 -15.44 0.39
N ARG A 34 -2.82 -16.37 1.34
CA ARG A 34 -3.91 -17.36 1.21
C ARG A 34 -5.28 -16.72 1.12
N ARG A 35 -5.56 -15.70 1.93
CA ARG A 35 -6.84 -14.95 1.86
C ARG A 35 -6.98 -14.19 0.55
N ALA A 36 -5.88 -13.65 0.02
CA ALA A 36 -5.90 -13.02 -1.31
C ALA A 36 -6.15 -14.04 -2.43
N SER A 37 -5.55 -15.24 -2.37
CA SER A 37 -5.84 -16.33 -3.31
C SER A 37 -7.29 -16.81 -3.22
N ALA A 38 -7.90 -16.76 -2.05
CA ALA A 38 -9.31 -17.05 -1.82
C ALA A 38 -10.25 -15.87 -2.18
N GLN A 39 -9.72 -14.77 -2.74
CA GLN A 39 -10.45 -13.54 -3.09
C GLN A 39 -11.14 -12.83 -1.92
N GLU A 40 -10.77 -13.16 -0.67
CA GLU A 40 -11.23 -12.46 0.53
C GLU A 40 -10.54 -11.10 0.70
N LEU A 41 -9.33 -10.97 0.16
CA LEU A 41 -8.53 -9.75 0.18
C LEU A 41 -8.07 -9.39 -1.23
N GLU A 42 -7.95 -8.10 -1.49
CA GLU A 42 -7.37 -7.60 -2.72
C GLU A 42 -5.90 -7.26 -2.52
N ARG A 43 -5.03 -7.77 -3.40
CA ARG A 43 -3.61 -7.43 -3.43
C ARG A 43 -3.40 -6.16 -4.27
N VAL A 44 -3.41 -5.01 -3.62
CA VAL A 44 -3.38 -3.69 -4.27
C VAL A 44 -1.99 -3.23 -4.67
N PHE A 45 -0.96 -3.81 -4.04
CA PHE A 45 0.44 -3.55 -4.31
C PHE A 45 1.26 -4.76 -3.79
N PRO A 46 2.49 -5.02 -4.28
CA PRO A 46 3.27 -6.16 -3.81
C PRO A 46 3.43 -6.24 -2.29
N GLY A 47 2.84 -7.29 -1.70
CA GLY A 47 2.82 -7.54 -0.26
C GLY A 47 1.86 -6.68 0.56
N LEU A 48 0.96 -5.94 -0.09
CA LEU A 48 -0.03 -5.06 0.54
C LEU A 48 -1.44 -5.52 0.19
N PHE A 49 -2.28 -5.61 1.23
CA PHE A 49 -3.60 -6.20 1.16
C PHE A 49 -4.65 -5.30 1.80
N VAL A 50 -5.87 -5.35 1.28
CA VAL A 50 -7.03 -4.62 1.79
C VAL A 50 -8.30 -5.44 1.59
N LYS A 51 -9.38 -5.10 2.31
CA LYS A 51 -10.71 -5.65 2.05
C LYS A 51 -11.25 -5.07 0.72
N PRO A 52 -11.80 -5.89 -0.20
CA PRO A 52 -12.25 -5.41 -1.51
C PRO A 52 -13.28 -4.29 -1.46
N ASP A 53 -14.30 -4.41 -0.61
CA ASP A 53 -15.36 -3.40 -0.51
C ASP A 53 -14.86 -2.07 0.03
N PHE A 54 -13.93 -2.12 0.99
CA PHE A 54 -13.23 -0.93 1.47
C PHE A 54 -12.39 -0.30 0.37
N TRP A 55 -11.65 -1.09 -0.41
CA TRP A 55 -10.83 -0.53 -1.49
C TRP A 55 -11.67 0.13 -2.58
N LYS A 56 -12.82 -0.45 -2.91
CA LYS A 56 -13.75 0.10 -3.91
C LYS A 56 -14.35 1.45 -3.48
N SER A 57 -14.50 1.71 -2.19
CA SER A 57 -15.05 2.98 -1.71
C SER A 57 -14.04 4.13 -1.75
N LEU A 58 -12.74 3.85 -1.88
CA LEU A 58 -11.70 4.87 -1.93
C LEU A 58 -11.54 5.47 -3.33
N ASN A 59 -11.36 6.80 -3.39
CA ASN A 59 -10.94 7.49 -4.60
C ASN A 59 -9.44 7.23 -4.91
N PRO A 60 -8.95 7.56 -6.12
CA PRO A 60 -7.57 7.28 -6.51
C PRO A 60 -6.50 7.93 -5.62
N ALA A 61 -6.75 9.15 -5.13
CA ALA A 61 -5.85 9.86 -4.22
C ALA A 61 -5.74 9.15 -2.86
N GLU A 62 -6.87 8.72 -2.30
CA GLU A 62 -6.92 7.94 -1.07
C GLU A 62 -6.22 6.60 -1.22
N LYS A 63 -6.41 5.91 -2.35
CA LYS A 63 -5.72 4.64 -2.67
C LYS A 63 -4.20 4.83 -2.67
N SER A 64 -3.69 5.84 -3.35
CA SER A 64 -2.26 6.17 -3.33
C SER A 64 -1.76 6.51 -1.92
N ALA A 65 -2.54 7.24 -1.13
CA ALA A 65 -2.17 7.58 0.25
C ALA A 65 -2.07 6.34 1.15
N HIS A 66 -2.98 5.36 1.01
CA HIS A 66 -2.92 4.10 1.78
C HIS A 66 -1.65 3.31 1.46
N ILE A 67 -1.29 3.19 0.18
CA ILE A 67 -0.07 2.51 -0.23
C ILE A 67 1.15 3.26 0.31
N ALA A 68 1.22 4.57 0.12
CA ALA A 68 2.36 5.39 0.55
C ALA A 68 2.57 5.34 2.07
N ARG A 69 1.51 5.50 2.88
CA ARG A 69 1.60 5.37 4.35
C ARG A 69 2.14 4.00 4.77
N THR A 70 1.70 2.93 4.10
CA THR A 70 2.20 1.59 4.42
C THR A 70 3.67 1.41 4.05
N LEU A 71 4.07 1.94 2.90
CA LEU A 71 5.48 1.91 2.46
C LEU A 71 6.37 2.74 3.40
N GLY A 72 5.91 3.89 3.89
CA GLY A 72 6.65 4.70 4.85
C GLY A 72 6.88 3.95 6.16
N LEU A 73 5.89 3.19 6.65
CA LEU A 73 6.07 2.33 7.82
C LEU A 73 7.06 1.19 7.59
N ARG A 74 7.05 0.60 6.39
CA ARG A 74 7.95 -0.52 6.04
C ARG A 74 9.38 -0.04 5.74
N HIS A 75 9.52 1.18 5.23
CA HIS A 75 10.74 1.78 4.77
C HIS A 75 10.88 3.19 5.36
N GLY A 76 11.17 3.27 6.67
CA GLY A 76 11.21 4.54 7.40
C GLY A 76 12.23 5.57 6.89
N HIS A 77 13.14 5.18 5.99
CA HIS A 77 14.12 6.07 5.35
C HIS A 77 13.67 6.59 3.97
N TRP A 78 12.54 6.13 3.42
CA TRP A 78 12.05 6.59 2.13
C TRP A 78 11.49 8.00 2.22
N VAL A 79 11.88 8.85 1.28
CA VAL A 79 11.34 10.19 1.10
C VAL A 79 10.39 10.15 -0.09
N PHE A 80 9.10 10.40 0.14
CA PHE A 80 8.11 10.49 -0.94
C PHE A 80 8.29 11.80 -1.71
N ALA A 81 8.13 11.74 -3.03
CA ALA A 81 8.36 12.88 -3.92
C ALA A 81 7.26 12.98 -5.00
N GLY A 82 7.33 14.03 -5.82
CA GLY A 82 6.42 14.26 -6.95
C GLY A 82 4.94 14.21 -6.56
N LEU A 83 4.12 13.55 -7.39
CA LEU A 83 2.68 13.41 -7.17
C LEU A 83 2.34 12.75 -5.83
N THR A 84 3.15 11.77 -5.39
CA THR A 84 2.91 11.11 -4.10
C THR A 84 3.06 12.07 -2.93
N ALA A 85 4.12 12.89 -2.93
CA ALA A 85 4.29 13.93 -1.92
C ALA A 85 3.14 14.94 -1.96
N ALA A 86 2.80 15.41 -3.17
CA ALA A 86 1.74 16.40 -3.32
C ALA A 86 0.40 15.91 -2.75
N ASN A 87 0.05 14.66 -3.05
CA ASN A 87 -1.14 14.00 -2.51
C ASN A 87 -1.09 13.87 -0.98
N LEU A 88 0.03 13.43 -0.39
CA LEU A 88 0.15 13.27 1.06
C LEU A 88 0.08 14.59 1.82
N HIS A 89 0.51 15.70 1.19
CA HIS A 89 0.42 17.05 1.75
C HIS A 89 -0.94 17.73 1.51
N GLY A 90 -1.88 17.07 0.81
CA GLY A 90 -3.21 17.60 0.56
C GLY A 90 -3.29 18.67 -0.52
N PHE A 91 -2.29 18.77 -1.41
CA PHE A 91 -2.39 19.65 -2.57
C PHE A 91 -3.43 19.11 -3.56
N GLU A 92 -4.24 20.02 -4.12
CA GLU A 92 -5.24 19.65 -5.12
C GLU A 92 -4.58 19.24 -6.44
N HIS A 93 -5.10 18.16 -7.04
CA HIS A 93 -4.65 17.64 -8.33
C HIS A 93 -5.71 16.71 -8.92
N GLN A 94 -5.63 16.47 -10.23
CA GLN A 94 -6.58 15.62 -10.94
C GLN A 94 -6.37 14.15 -10.60
N TRP A 95 -7.46 13.43 -10.33
CA TRP A 95 -7.41 11.99 -10.02
C TRP A 95 -6.81 11.13 -11.13
N LEU A 96 -6.89 11.57 -12.40
CA LEU A 96 -6.32 10.87 -13.55
C LEU A 96 -4.79 10.72 -13.45
N LEU A 97 -4.12 11.58 -12.68
CA LEU A 97 -2.66 11.50 -12.48
C LEU A 97 -2.25 10.26 -11.66
N HIS A 98 -3.18 9.63 -10.94
CA HIS A 98 -2.92 8.39 -10.20
C HIS A 98 -2.99 7.17 -11.12
N ASP A 99 -1.83 6.73 -11.59
CA ASP A 99 -1.65 5.48 -12.35
C ASP A 99 -1.28 4.27 -11.48
N GLY A 100 -1.41 4.42 -10.16
CA GLY A 100 -1.07 3.39 -9.19
C GLY A 100 0.44 3.24 -8.91
N THR A 101 1.27 4.17 -9.37
CA THR A 101 2.68 4.27 -8.97
C THR A 101 2.87 5.11 -7.71
N ILE A 102 3.97 4.85 -6.99
CA ILE A 102 4.42 5.62 -5.83
C ILE A 102 5.81 6.16 -6.13
N THR A 103 5.98 7.47 -5.94
CA THR A 103 7.23 8.17 -6.26
C THR A 103 8.03 8.46 -5.00
N ILE A 104 9.32 8.09 -5.02
CA ILE A 104 10.28 8.35 -3.95
C ILE A 104 11.52 9.06 -4.49
N ALA A 105 12.18 9.85 -3.67
CA ALA A 105 13.51 10.38 -3.94
C ALA A 105 14.58 9.37 -3.51
N THR A 106 15.64 9.22 -4.29
CA THR A 106 16.76 8.32 -3.98
C THR A 106 18.09 8.88 -4.45
N HIS A 107 19.17 8.64 -3.71
CA HIS A 107 20.53 9.04 -4.10
C HIS A 107 21.13 8.12 -5.18
N THR A 108 20.58 6.93 -5.36
CA THR A 108 21.04 5.96 -6.36
C THR A 108 20.09 5.95 -7.55
N GLN A 109 20.57 6.39 -8.71
CA GLN A 109 19.97 6.03 -10.01
C GLN A 109 20.29 4.56 -10.29
N GLY A 110 19.65 3.66 -9.56
CA GLY A 110 19.75 2.22 -9.81
C GLY A 110 18.90 1.87 -11.03
N SER A 111 19.44 1.03 -11.92
CA SER A 111 18.67 0.35 -12.96
C SER A 111 17.40 -0.23 -12.34
N ASP A 112 16.27 -0.02 -13.01
CA ASP A 112 14.92 -0.33 -12.55
C ASP A 112 14.71 -1.85 -12.35
N THR A 113 15.32 -2.37 -11.28
CA THR A 113 15.28 -3.78 -10.85
C THR A 113 14.30 -3.96 -9.69
N GLY A 114 13.61 -2.88 -9.30
CA GLY A 114 12.60 -2.88 -8.26
C GLY A 114 11.19 -3.10 -8.80
N ASN A 115 10.22 -3.20 -7.88
CA ASN A 115 8.80 -3.20 -8.21
C ASN A 115 8.47 -2.02 -9.15
N GLY A 116 8.05 -2.30 -10.40
CA GLY A 116 7.78 -1.30 -11.45
C GLY A 116 6.67 -0.28 -11.13
N ARG A 117 6.03 -0.41 -9.96
CA ARG A 117 5.12 0.59 -9.40
C ARG A 117 5.81 1.58 -8.44
N ILE A 118 7.12 1.50 -8.26
CA ILE A 118 7.94 2.48 -7.53
C ILE A 118 8.72 3.32 -8.54
N ARG A 119 8.36 4.60 -8.66
CA ARG A 119 9.12 5.60 -9.43
C ARG A 119 10.19 6.21 -8.53
N ARG A 120 11.38 6.40 -9.08
CA ARG A 120 12.56 6.94 -8.39
C ARG A 120 12.98 8.24 -9.08
N LEU A 121 13.01 9.33 -8.31
CA LEU A 121 13.55 10.63 -8.69
C LEU A 121 14.95 10.81 -8.11
#